data_AF-A0A6M1YFU1-F1
#
_entry.id   AF-A0A6M1YFU1-F1
#
_cell.length_a   1.000
_cell.length_b   1.000
_cell.length_c   1.000
_cell.angle_alpha   90.00
_cell.angle_beta   90.00
_cell.angle_gamma   90.00
#
_symmetry.space_group_name_H-M   'P 1'
#
loop_
_entity.id
_entity.type
_entity.pdbx_description
1 polymer ?
#
loop_
_entity_poly.entity_id
_entity_poly.type
_entity_poly.pdbx_seq_one_letter_code
_entity_poly.pdbx_strand_id
1 'polypeptide(L)'
;MFLIKEFRGLLFFVCFFSVLSFHANAGIHAHGYWEENINHCYDRELSQALVEFFKSKQVNSIADFGCGDGSYTRMLKASGFHCEGFDGNPFTVEMTDGHGQVLDLAIDQNLDKKYDFVLSLEVGEHIPAEFEETFIQNLHRHNAKGLVLSWAIPNQGGHGHFNEKSNAYIKEKFLQLGYVNNVEAEQFLRSRSTLCWFRNTIMVFEKKE
;
A
#
# COMPACT_ATOMS: atom_id res chain seq x y z
N MET A 1 45.74 -52.74 -2.35
CA MET A 1 44.58 -53.62 -2.19
C MET A 1 44.43 -53.93 -0.70
N PHE A 2 43.62 -53.14 0.00
CA PHE A 2 43.25 -53.36 1.39
C PHE A 2 41.80 -52.90 1.57
N LEU A 3 40.96 -53.84 2.04
CA LEU A 3 39.58 -53.63 2.45
C LEU A 3 39.52 -52.58 3.57
N ILE A 4 38.60 -51.62 3.47
CA ILE A 4 38.15 -50.84 4.61
C ILE A 4 36.64 -51.08 4.80
N LYS A 5 36.35 -51.66 5.97
CA LYS A 5 35.04 -51.99 6.51
C LYS A 5 34.20 -50.74 6.75
N GLU A 6 32.90 -50.88 6.53
CA GLU A 6 31.87 -49.97 7.05
C GLU A 6 32.00 -49.77 8.55
N PHE A 7 31.89 -48.52 8.99
CA PHE A 7 31.47 -48.16 10.33
C PHE A 7 30.27 -47.22 10.24
N ARG A 8 29.12 -47.73 10.70
CA ARG A 8 27.89 -46.99 10.94
C ARG A 8 28.13 -46.02 12.09
N GLY A 9 28.06 -44.73 11.81
CA GLY A 9 28.11 -43.65 12.80
C GLY A 9 27.24 -42.50 12.31
N LEU A 10 26.07 -42.37 12.91
CA LEU A 10 24.98 -41.49 12.53
C LEU A 10 25.32 -40.02 12.87
N LEU A 11 25.83 -39.25 11.90
CA LEU A 11 25.81 -37.78 11.97
C LEU A 11 24.49 -37.29 11.36
N PHE A 12 23.49 -37.02 12.19
CA PHE A 12 22.28 -36.29 11.80
C PHE A 12 22.66 -34.81 11.62
N PHE A 13 23.17 -34.45 10.44
CA PHE A 13 23.21 -33.06 10.00
C PHE A 13 21.90 -32.81 9.26
N VAL A 14 20.84 -32.47 10.00
CA VAL A 14 19.62 -31.95 9.38
C VAL A 14 19.95 -30.52 8.98
N CYS A 15 20.48 -30.35 7.77
CA CYS A 15 20.33 -29.11 7.05
C CYS A 15 18.82 -28.88 6.84
N PHE A 16 18.19 -28.19 7.77
CA PHE A 16 16.95 -27.48 7.51
C PHE A 16 17.30 -26.33 6.56
N PHE A 17 17.49 -26.64 5.27
CA PHE A 17 17.17 -25.67 4.25
C PHE A 17 15.65 -25.57 4.28
N SER A 18 15.14 -24.49 4.89
CA SER A 18 13.80 -24.04 4.58
C SER A 18 13.77 -23.88 3.06
N VAL A 19 12.96 -24.71 2.41
CA VAL A 19 12.53 -24.42 1.06
C VAL A 19 11.62 -23.20 1.22
N LEU A 20 12.23 -22.02 1.20
CA LEU A 20 11.56 -20.79 0.80
C LEU A 20 11.14 -21.06 -0.64
N SER A 21 9.91 -21.55 -0.80
CA SER A 21 9.23 -21.57 -2.07
C SER A 21 9.00 -20.12 -2.47
N PHE A 22 10.04 -19.49 -3.01
CA PHE A 22 9.96 -18.23 -3.70
C PHE A 22 9.20 -18.52 -4.99
N HIS A 23 7.87 -18.57 -4.90
CA HIS A 23 7.04 -18.41 -6.07
C HIS A 23 7.23 -16.95 -6.47
N ALA A 24 8.21 -16.69 -7.34
CA ALA A 24 8.24 -15.48 -8.12
C ALA A 24 6.90 -15.44 -8.86
N ASN A 25 5.94 -14.67 -8.33
CA ASN A 25 4.72 -14.38 -9.06
C ASN A 25 5.17 -13.60 -10.29
N ALA A 26 5.04 -14.21 -11.47
CA ALA A 26 5.43 -13.57 -12.71
C ALA A 26 4.80 -12.17 -12.78
N GLY A 27 5.63 -11.13 -12.92
CA GLY A 27 5.19 -9.73 -12.99
C GLY A 27 5.10 -8.99 -11.64
N ILE A 28 5.48 -9.57 -10.50
CA ILE A 28 5.54 -8.87 -9.20
C ILE A 28 6.98 -8.91 -8.65
N HIS A 29 7.54 -7.73 -8.40
CA HIS A 29 8.85 -7.58 -7.78
C HIS A 29 8.84 -8.10 -6.33
N ALA A 30 10.00 -8.49 -5.81
CA ALA A 30 10.16 -8.98 -4.43
C ALA A 30 9.76 -7.95 -3.35
N HIS A 31 9.54 -6.69 -3.73
CA HIS A 31 9.09 -5.60 -2.85
C HIS A 31 7.60 -5.29 -3.00
N GLY A 32 6.89 -6.01 -3.86
CA GLY A 32 5.43 -5.96 -3.93
C GLY A 32 4.81 -5.15 -5.06
N TYR A 33 5.59 -4.37 -5.80
CA TYR A 33 5.08 -3.63 -6.95
C TYR A 33 5.07 -4.47 -8.23
N TRP A 34 4.21 -4.09 -9.16
CA TRP A 34 4.10 -4.72 -10.47
C TRP A 34 5.25 -4.31 -11.38
N GLU A 35 5.79 -5.24 -12.15
CA GLU A 35 6.82 -5.00 -13.18
C GLU A 35 6.22 -4.97 -14.60
N GLU A 36 4.89 -4.91 -14.70
CA GLU A 36 4.15 -4.91 -15.95
C GLU A 36 2.99 -3.91 -15.89
N ASN A 37 2.45 -3.55 -17.06
CA ASN A 37 1.23 -2.75 -17.12
C ASN A 37 0.02 -3.65 -16.88
N ILE A 38 -0.57 -3.54 -15.70
CA ILE A 38 -1.72 -4.33 -15.27
C ILE A 38 -3.03 -3.52 -15.34
N ASN A 39 -4.16 -4.20 -15.34
CA ASN A 39 -5.45 -3.52 -15.25
C ASN A 39 -5.65 -2.92 -13.86
N HIS A 40 -5.82 -1.60 -13.81
CA HIS A 40 -6.17 -0.87 -12.61
C HIS A 40 -7.69 -0.70 -12.51
N CYS A 41 -8.23 -0.76 -11.29
CA CYS A 41 -9.63 -0.46 -11.03
C CYS A 41 -9.76 0.96 -10.47
N TYR A 42 -10.57 1.78 -11.13
CA TYR A 42 -10.85 3.16 -10.73
C TYR A 42 -12.31 3.31 -10.29
N ASP A 43 -12.53 3.84 -9.09
CA ASP A 43 -13.85 4.14 -8.56
C ASP A 43 -14.13 5.64 -8.63
N ARG A 44 -14.87 6.04 -9.66
CA ARG A 44 -15.19 7.46 -9.92
C ARG A 44 -15.98 8.08 -8.77
N GLU A 45 -16.92 7.36 -8.17
CA GLU A 45 -17.77 7.88 -7.09
C GLU A 45 -16.98 8.06 -5.80
N LEU A 46 -16.09 7.09 -5.48
CA LEU A 46 -15.13 7.27 -4.40
C LEU A 46 -14.22 8.47 -4.66
N SER A 47 -13.72 8.65 -5.89
CA SER A 47 -12.86 9.78 -6.21
C SER A 47 -13.55 11.14 -6.01
N GLN A 48 -14.84 11.24 -6.32
CA GLN A 48 -15.62 12.45 -6.04
C GLN A 48 -15.80 12.66 -4.54
N ALA A 49 -16.09 11.61 -3.78
CA ALA A 49 -16.22 11.67 -2.33
C ALA A 49 -14.89 12.06 -1.65
N LEU A 50 -13.74 11.59 -2.15
CA LEU A 50 -12.42 12.02 -1.70
C LEU A 50 -12.21 13.52 -1.89
N VAL A 51 -12.62 14.09 -3.03
CA VAL A 51 -12.55 15.54 -3.27
C VAL A 51 -13.40 16.30 -2.24
N GLU A 52 -14.63 15.86 -1.99
CA GLU A 52 -15.52 16.48 -1.00
C GLU A 52 -14.90 16.43 0.39
N PHE A 53 -14.39 15.27 0.79
CA PHE A 53 -13.70 15.09 2.06
C PHE A 53 -12.49 16.02 2.20
N PHE A 54 -11.57 16.01 1.23
CA PHE A 54 -10.36 16.83 1.28
C PHE A 54 -10.67 18.34 1.26
N LYS A 55 -11.69 18.79 0.51
CA LYS A 55 -12.16 20.19 0.56
C LYS A 55 -12.71 20.54 1.94
N SER A 56 -13.50 19.67 2.56
CA SER A 56 -14.06 19.90 3.89
C SER A 56 -12.98 20.04 4.97
N LYS A 57 -11.83 19.39 4.76
CA LYS A 57 -10.66 19.40 5.64
C LYS A 57 -9.62 20.46 5.28
N GLN A 58 -9.90 21.34 4.31
CA GLN A 58 -8.98 22.38 3.85
C GLN A 58 -7.59 21.82 3.51
N VAL A 59 -7.58 20.66 2.84
CA VAL A 59 -6.38 20.00 2.35
C VAL A 59 -5.91 20.71 1.07
N ASN A 60 -4.63 21.03 0.99
CA ASN A 60 -4.04 21.66 -0.20
C ASN A 60 -3.13 20.70 -0.96
N SER A 61 -2.42 19.82 -0.25
CA SER A 61 -1.42 18.91 -0.82
C SER A 61 -1.67 17.45 -0.47
N ILE A 62 -1.56 16.56 -1.45
CA ILE A 62 -1.84 15.13 -1.30
C ILE A 62 -0.70 14.33 -1.93
N ALA A 63 -0.23 13.31 -1.23
CA ALA A 63 0.60 12.25 -1.80
C ALA A 63 -0.28 11.02 -2.07
N ASP A 64 -0.28 10.50 -3.29
CA ASP A 64 -0.99 9.29 -3.69
C ASP A 64 0.03 8.14 -3.81
N PHE A 65 0.19 7.37 -2.73
CA PHE A 65 1.15 6.28 -2.62
C PHE A 65 0.51 4.98 -3.10
N GLY A 66 1.07 4.41 -4.17
CA GLY A 66 0.48 3.32 -4.96
C GLY A 66 -0.51 3.84 -6.00
N CYS A 67 -0.10 4.88 -6.75
CA CYS A 67 -1.01 5.60 -7.64
C CYS A 67 -1.46 4.80 -8.87
N GLY A 68 -0.81 3.67 -9.19
CA GLY A 68 -1.14 2.82 -10.33
C GLY A 68 -1.16 3.59 -11.67
N ASP A 69 -2.30 3.56 -12.37
CA ASP A 69 -2.54 4.31 -13.61
C ASP A 69 -2.77 5.83 -13.40
N GLY A 70 -2.61 6.31 -12.16
CA GLY A 70 -2.71 7.71 -11.78
C GLY A 70 -4.12 8.28 -11.89
N SER A 71 -5.17 7.46 -11.96
CA SER A 71 -6.55 7.93 -12.10
C SER A 71 -6.97 8.83 -10.93
N TYR A 72 -6.70 8.43 -9.68
CA TYR A 72 -6.99 9.27 -8.50
C TYR A 72 -6.10 10.52 -8.48
N THR A 73 -4.79 10.38 -8.73
CA THR A 73 -3.87 11.52 -8.86
C THR A 73 -4.36 12.57 -9.87
N ARG A 74 -4.73 12.15 -11.09
CA ARG A 74 -5.24 13.06 -12.15
C ARG A 74 -6.52 13.74 -11.74
N MET A 75 -7.44 13.00 -11.14
CA MET A 75 -8.68 13.54 -10.64
C MET A 75 -8.38 14.62 -9.58
N LEU A 76 -7.62 14.30 -8.53
CA LEU A 76 -7.29 15.26 -7.47
C LEU A 76 -6.63 16.54 -8.01
N LYS A 77 -5.69 16.41 -8.96
CA LYS A 77 -5.10 17.57 -9.67
C LYS A 77 -6.17 18.42 -10.38
N ALA A 78 -7.06 17.78 -11.15
CA ALA A 78 -8.15 18.46 -11.85
C ALA A 78 -9.16 19.14 -10.90
N SER A 79 -9.26 18.69 -9.65
CA SER A 79 -10.09 19.31 -8.60
C SER A 79 -9.44 20.49 -7.88
N GLY A 80 -8.19 20.84 -8.24
CA GLY A 80 -7.46 21.98 -7.70
C GLY A 80 -6.51 21.65 -6.54
N PHE A 81 -6.28 20.37 -6.23
CA PHE A 81 -5.29 19.98 -5.22
C PHE A 81 -3.88 19.88 -5.83
N HIS A 82 -2.86 20.20 -5.03
CA HIS A 82 -1.48 19.83 -5.35
C HIS A 82 -1.27 18.35 -5.01
N CYS A 83 -1.43 17.47 -6.00
CA CYS A 83 -1.30 16.03 -5.80
C CYS A 83 -0.04 15.47 -6.49
N GLU A 84 0.70 14.58 -5.84
CA GLU A 84 1.82 13.85 -6.42
C GLU A 84 1.61 12.34 -6.27
N GLY A 85 1.63 11.62 -7.39
CA GLY A 85 1.47 10.16 -7.42
C GLY A 85 2.80 9.43 -7.41
N PHE A 86 2.88 8.35 -6.64
CA PHE A 86 4.06 7.51 -6.49
C PHE A 86 3.67 6.05 -6.61
N ASP A 87 4.41 5.25 -7.38
CA ASP A 87 4.19 3.81 -7.48
C ASP A 87 5.50 3.08 -7.77
N GLY A 88 5.67 1.85 -7.27
CA GLY A 88 6.90 1.08 -7.47
C GLY A 88 7.06 0.57 -8.90
N ASN A 89 5.99 0.55 -9.70
CA ASN A 89 6.05 0.08 -11.08
C ASN A 89 7.03 0.91 -11.92
N PRO A 90 8.01 0.29 -12.61
CA PRO A 90 8.99 1.01 -13.42
C PRO A 90 8.37 1.77 -14.60
N PHE A 91 7.15 1.43 -15.01
CA PHE A 91 6.41 2.07 -16.11
C PHE A 91 5.46 3.18 -15.63
N THR A 92 5.44 3.51 -14.34
CA THR A 92 4.52 4.51 -13.76
C THR A 92 4.50 5.83 -14.53
N VAL A 93 5.66 6.36 -14.92
CA VAL A 93 5.72 7.65 -15.64
C VAL A 93 4.98 7.57 -16.99
N GLU A 94 5.14 6.49 -17.73
CA GLU A 94 4.46 6.28 -19.02
C GLU A 94 2.97 6.00 -18.82
N MET A 95 2.63 5.08 -17.91
CA MET A 95 1.24 4.67 -17.63
C MET A 95 0.36 5.84 -17.16
N THR A 96 0.97 6.81 -16.49
CA THR A 96 0.27 7.96 -15.91
C THR A 96 0.36 9.21 -16.78
N ASP A 97 0.97 9.16 -17.97
CA ASP A 97 1.25 10.35 -18.81
C ASP A 97 1.99 11.45 -18.01
N GLY A 98 3.01 11.05 -17.24
CA GLY A 98 3.82 11.92 -16.40
C GLY A 98 3.14 12.43 -15.13
N HIS A 99 1.94 11.95 -14.79
CA HIS A 99 1.25 12.37 -13.57
C HIS A 99 1.77 11.69 -12.29
N GLY A 100 2.42 10.53 -12.41
CA GLY A 100 3.04 9.77 -11.34
C GLY A 100 4.55 9.58 -11.52
N GLN A 101 5.22 9.18 -10.44
CA GLN A 101 6.66 8.96 -10.37
C GLN A 101 6.96 7.55 -9.84
N VAL A 102 8.09 6.99 -10.27
CA VAL A 102 8.54 5.69 -9.76
C VAL A 102 9.10 5.86 -8.35
N LEU A 103 8.55 5.14 -7.38
CA LEU A 103 9.00 5.13 -5.99
C LEU A 103 8.72 3.77 -5.36
N ASP A 104 9.76 3.10 -4.88
CA ASP A 104 9.61 1.84 -4.17
C ASP A 104 9.10 2.07 -2.73
N LEU A 105 7.86 1.67 -2.46
CA LEU A 105 7.19 1.93 -1.19
C LEU A 105 7.60 0.97 -0.05
N ALA A 106 8.34 -0.10 -0.36
CA ALA A 106 8.78 -1.12 0.60
C ALA A 106 10.11 -0.77 1.29
N ILE A 107 10.86 0.20 0.76
CA ILE A 107 12.12 0.69 1.33
C ILE A 107 11.94 2.07 1.94
N ASP A 108 12.87 2.50 2.79
CA ASP A 108 12.78 3.81 3.45
C ASP A 108 12.80 4.95 2.42
N GLN A 109 11.75 5.79 2.43
CA GLN A 109 11.61 6.91 1.52
C GLN A 109 11.69 8.24 2.26
N ASN A 110 12.48 9.17 1.75
CA ASN A 110 12.51 10.54 2.24
C ASN A 110 12.38 11.52 1.08
N LEU A 111 11.20 12.11 0.93
CA LEU A 111 10.90 13.11 -0.09
C LEU A 111 11.33 14.54 0.31
N ASP A 112 11.93 14.72 1.50
CA ASP A 112 12.29 16.01 2.09
C ASP A 112 11.11 17.01 2.18
N LYS A 113 9.88 16.49 2.23
CA LYS A 113 8.64 17.27 2.34
C LYS A 113 7.51 16.45 2.96
N LYS A 114 6.45 17.15 3.35
CA LYS A 114 5.20 16.55 3.82
C LYS A 114 4.03 17.10 3.00
N TYR A 115 2.98 16.30 2.93
CA TYR A 115 1.70 16.63 2.34
C TYR A 115 0.67 16.80 3.45
N ASP A 116 -0.39 17.58 3.21
CA ASP A 116 -1.50 17.67 4.15
C ASP A 116 -2.07 16.27 4.42
N PHE A 117 -2.35 15.51 3.36
CA PHE A 117 -2.81 14.12 3.44
C PHE A 117 -1.98 13.16 2.59
N VAL A 118 -1.93 11.90 3.02
CA VAL A 118 -1.50 10.78 2.17
C VAL A 118 -2.72 9.92 1.82
N LEU A 119 -2.86 9.58 0.55
CA LEU A 119 -3.81 8.62 0.01
C LEU A 119 -3.04 7.33 -0.34
N SER A 120 -3.58 6.18 0.00
CA SER A 120 -3.04 4.89 -0.46
C SER A 120 -4.17 3.86 -0.50
N LEU A 121 -4.49 3.32 -1.67
CA LEU A 121 -5.66 2.45 -1.85
C LEU A 121 -5.24 1.10 -2.43
N GLU A 122 -5.49 0.01 -1.70
CA GLU A 122 -5.14 -1.37 -2.07
C GLU A 122 -3.65 -1.53 -2.46
N VAL A 123 -2.75 -1.24 -1.51
CA VAL A 123 -1.29 -1.27 -1.71
C VAL A 123 -0.60 -2.20 -0.73
N GLY A 124 -0.91 -2.07 0.56
CA GLY A 124 -0.17 -2.76 1.61
C GLY A 124 -0.28 -4.27 1.59
N GLU A 125 -1.38 -4.81 1.06
CA GLU A 125 -1.60 -6.25 0.85
C GLU A 125 -0.65 -6.87 -0.16
N HIS A 126 -0.08 -6.03 -1.03
CA HIS A 126 0.96 -6.38 -1.99
C HIS A 126 2.35 -6.13 -1.42
N ILE A 127 2.54 -5.53 -0.25
CA ILE A 127 3.87 -5.28 0.33
C ILE A 127 4.24 -6.44 1.28
N PRO A 128 5.40 -7.11 1.09
CA PRO A 128 5.73 -8.27 1.89
C PRO A 128 5.78 -7.93 3.37
N ALA A 129 5.41 -8.89 4.23
CA ALA A 129 5.23 -8.64 5.66
C ALA A 129 6.51 -8.09 6.34
N GLU A 130 7.69 -8.43 5.83
CA GLU A 130 8.98 -7.89 6.27
C GLU A 130 9.17 -6.39 5.99
N PHE A 131 8.46 -5.84 5.01
CA PHE A 131 8.52 -4.43 4.61
C PHE A 131 7.31 -3.62 5.06
N GLU A 132 6.31 -4.26 5.66
CA GLU A 132 5.07 -3.61 6.13
C GLU A 132 5.34 -2.41 7.03
N GLU A 133 6.24 -2.56 8.02
CA GLU A 133 6.55 -1.49 8.95
C GLU A 133 7.20 -0.32 8.21
N THR A 134 8.14 -0.57 7.30
CA THR A 134 8.76 0.46 6.46
C THR A 134 7.72 1.21 5.63
N PHE A 135 6.77 0.50 5.02
CA PHE A 135 5.68 1.12 4.27
C PHE A 135 4.80 2.00 5.15
N ILE A 136 4.38 1.52 6.32
CA ILE A 136 3.60 2.32 7.28
C ILE A 136 4.39 3.57 7.71
N GLN A 137 5.70 3.45 7.95
CA GLN A 137 6.56 4.58 8.30
C GLN A 137 6.69 5.58 7.14
N ASN A 138 6.74 5.12 5.89
CA ASN A 138 6.70 5.98 4.71
C ASN A 138 5.40 6.78 4.66
N LEU A 139 4.24 6.15 4.88
CA LEU A 139 2.96 6.86 4.94
C LEU A 139 2.95 7.89 6.09
N HIS A 140 3.42 7.50 7.28
CA HIS A 140 3.47 8.34 8.47
C HIS A 140 4.36 9.59 8.30
N ARG A 141 5.56 9.39 7.75
CA ARG A 141 6.59 10.44 7.58
C ARG A 141 6.11 11.56 6.67
N HIS A 142 5.42 11.21 5.60
CA HIS A 142 5.06 12.15 4.53
C HIS A 142 3.70 12.84 4.73
N ASN A 143 2.93 12.55 5.78
CA ASN A 143 1.71 13.31 6.07
C ASN A 143 1.87 14.32 7.22
N ALA A 144 1.15 15.43 7.12
CA ALA A 144 1.10 16.50 8.11
C ALA A 144 -0.20 16.48 8.92
N LYS A 145 -1.35 16.14 8.31
CA LYS A 145 -2.66 16.19 8.96
C LYS A 145 -3.32 14.82 9.09
N GLY A 146 -3.20 13.95 8.09
CA GLY A 146 -3.88 12.65 8.13
C GLY A 146 -3.62 11.78 6.90
N LEU A 147 -4.35 10.67 6.81
CA LEU A 147 -4.32 9.79 5.65
C LEU A 147 -5.67 9.10 5.40
N VAL A 148 -5.91 8.78 4.13
CA VAL A 148 -6.97 7.86 3.70
C VAL A 148 -6.28 6.62 3.15
N LEU A 149 -6.60 5.46 3.72
CA LEU A 149 -5.98 4.19 3.41
C LEU A 149 -7.04 3.16 3.02
N SER A 150 -6.76 2.25 2.11
CA SER A 150 -7.45 0.97 2.05
C SER A 150 -6.44 -0.17 1.96
N TRP A 151 -6.83 -1.32 2.50
CA TRP A 151 -5.97 -2.50 2.59
C TRP A 151 -6.86 -3.74 2.52
N ALA A 152 -6.55 -4.68 1.63
CA ALA A 152 -7.31 -5.92 1.51
C ALA A 152 -7.39 -6.68 2.85
N ILE A 153 -8.62 -7.03 3.25
CA ILE A 153 -8.87 -7.81 4.46
C ILE A 153 -8.60 -9.30 4.24
N PRO A 154 -8.36 -10.09 5.31
CA PRO A 154 -8.06 -11.51 5.17
C PRO A 154 -9.17 -12.27 4.43
N ASN A 155 -8.76 -13.08 3.44
CA ASN A 155 -9.60 -13.83 2.51
C ASN A 155 -10.35 -12.96 1.48
N GLN A 156 -10.01 -11.67 1.34
CA GLN A 156 -10.50 -10.89 0.20
C GLN A 156 -10.00 -11.50 -1.11
N GLY A 157 -8.76 -11.98 -1.12
CA GLY A 157 -8.08 -12.50 -2.29
C GLY A 157 -7.78 -11.41 -3.31
N GLY A 158 -7.05 -11.80 -4.35
CA GLY A 158 -6.57 -10.91 -5.40
C GLY A 158 -5.20 -11.35 -5.86
N HIS A 159 -4.83 -10.97 -7.09
CA HIS A 159 -3.51 -11.33 -7.60
C HIS A 159 -2.44 -10.54 -6.84
N GLY A 160 -1.42 -11.24 -6.34
CA GLY A 160 -0.36 -10.59 -5.56
C GLY A 160 -0.76 -10.22 -4.14
N HIS A 161 -1.86 -10.75 -3.59
CA HIS A 161 -2.22 -10.55 -2.19
C HIS A 161 -1.49 -11.57 -1.33
N PHE A 162 -0.52 -11.12 -0.53
CA PHE A 162 0.19 -11.99 0.40
C PHE A 162 0.32 -11.38 1.80
N ASN A 163 -0.07 -10.12 1.98
CA ASN A 163 -0.06 -9.44 3.27
C ASN A 163 -1.42 -8.81 3.62
N GLU A 164 -2.51 -9.54 3.40
CA GLU A 164 -3.85 -9.09 3.81
C GLU A 164 -3.93 -8.88 5.34
N LYS A 165 -4.50 -7.76 5.79
CA LYS A 165 -4.61 -7.40 7.20
C LYS A 165 -6.02 -6.95 7.54
N SER A 166 -6.47 -7.27 8.75
CA SER A 166 -7.75 -6.77 9.22
C SER A 166 -7.70 -5.26 9.44
N ASN A 167 -8.82 -4.56 9.24
CA ASN A 167 -8.93 -3.14 9.56
C ASN A 167 -8.53 -2.84 11.01
N ALA A 168 -8.86 -3.74 11.95
CA ALA A 168 -8.51 -3.57 13.36
C ALA A 168 -6.98 -3.55 13.57
N TYR A 169 -6.24 -4.41 12.87
CA TYR A 169 -4.79 -4.45 12.92
C TYR A 169 -4.17 -3.14 12.39
N ILE A 170 -4.61 -2.69 11.21
CA ILE A 170 -4.09 -1.45 10.60
C ILE A 170 -4.47 -0.23 11.45
N LYS A 171 -5.69 -0.19 11.98
CA LYS A 171 -6.12 0.89 12.88
C LYS A 171 -5.25 0.95 14.14
N GLU A 172 -4.96 -0.19 14.77
CA GLU A 172 -4.09 -0.25 15.95
C GLU A 172 -2.68 0.27 15.65
N LYS A 173 -2.09 -0.08 14.50
CA LYS A 173 -0.80 0.46 14.05
C LYS A 173 -0.80 1.99 13.98
N PHE A 174 -1.81 2.60 13.36
CA PHE A 174 -1.90 4.06 13.28
C PHE A 174 -2.26 4.73 14.61
N LEU A 175 -3.05 4.09 15.48
CA LEU A 175 -3.30 4.59 16.84
C LEU A 175 -1.99 4.71 17.64
N GLN A 176 -1.10 3.71 17.52
CA GLN A 176 0.22 3.71 18.17
C GLN A 176 1.14 4.82 17.63
N LEU A 177 0.93 5.26 16.38
CA LEU A 177 1.63 6.39 15.75
C LEU A 177 1.01 7.77 16.06
N GLY A 178 0.04 7.83 16.98
CA GLY A 178 -0.56 9.08 17.45
C GLY A 178 -1.75 9.59 16.62
N TYR A 179 -2.35 8.73 15.79
CA TYR A 179 -3.55 9.10 15.03
C TYR A 179 -4.83 8.84 15.83
N VAL A 180 -5.92 9.44 15.37
CA VAL A 180 -7.29 9.03 15.66
C VAL A 180 -7.92 8.48 14.40
N ASN A 181 -8.80 7.50 14.57
CA ASN A 181 -9.58 6.97 13.48
C ASN A 181 -10.86 7.80 13.28
N ASN A 182 -11.04 8.39 12.10
CA ASN A 182 -12.22 9.17 11.76
C ASN A 182 -13.30 8.27 11.14
N VAL A 183 -14.08 7.62 12.01
CA VAL A 183 -15.10 6.64 11.62
C VAL A 183 -16.21 7.27 10.77
N GLU A 184 -16.56 8.54 10.99
CA GLU A 184 -17.59 9.22 10.19
C GLU A 184 -17.12 9.39 8.73
N ALA A 185 -15.89 9.87 8.54
CA ALA A 185 -15.29 9.98 7.21
C ALA A 185 -15.13 8.61 6.52
N GLU A 186 -14.76 7.56 7.27
CA GLU A 186 -14.75 6.18 6.74
C GLU A 186 -16.12 5.77 6.21
N GLN A 187 -17.17 5.94 7.02
CA GLN A 187 -18.53 5.55 6.65
C GLN A 187 -19.01 6.33 5.44
N PHE A 188 -18.71 7.63 5.40
CA PHE A 188 -19.00 8.47 4.24
C PHE A 188 -18.33 7.92 2.97
N LEU A 189 -17.01 7.74 2.96
CA LEU A 189 -16.28 7.26 1.78
C LEU A 189 -16.72 5.84 1.35
N ARG A 190 -16.91 4.94 2.32
CA ARG A 190 -17.41 3.57 2.07
C ARG A 190 -18.82 3.59 1.45
N SER A 191 -19.71 4.46 1.92
CA SER A 191 -21.08 4.57 1.40
C SER A 191 -21.14 5.09 -0.04
N ARG A 192 -20.13 5.86 -0.46
CA ARG A 192 -19.98 6.39 -1.82
C ARG A 192 -19.25 5.43 -2.77
N SER A 193 -18.58 4.41 -2.24
CA SER A 193 -17.79 3.47 -3.04
C SER A 193 -18.67 2.52 -3.87
N THR A 194 -18.34 2.38 -5.15
CA THR A 194 -18.98 1.47 -6.09
C THR A 194 -18.27 0.13 -6.21
N LEU A 195 -16.93 0.11 -6.07
CA LEU A 195 -16.16 -1.13 -5.97
C LEU A 195 -16.42 -1.77 -4.60
N CYS A 196 -16.75 -3.06 -4.60
CA CYS A 196 -17.32 -3.71 -3.41
C CYS A 196 -16.33 -3.83 -2.25
N TRP A 197 -15.03 -3.98 -2.52
CA TRP A 197 -13.99 -4.06 -1.49
C TRP A 197 -13.85 -2.75 -0.71
N PHE A 198 -13.87 -1.59 -1.40
CA PHE A 198 -13.76 -0.27 -0.76
C PHE A 198 -14.87 0.02 0.26
N ARG A 199 -16.04 -0.62 0.13
CA ARG A 199 -17.12 -0.51 1.14
C ARG A 199 -16.72 -1.06 2.52
N ASN A 200 -15.68 -1.89 2.57
CA ASN A 200 -15.21 -2.54 3.79
C ASN A 200 -13.75 -2.21 4.13
N THR A 201 -12.91 -1.80 3.17
CA THR A 201 -11.46 -1.63 3.38
C THR A 201 -11.02 -0.19 3.66
N ILE A 202 -11.79 0.83 3.29
CA ILE A 202 -11.37 2.24 3.48
C ILE A 202 -11.28 2.59 4.96
N MET A 203 -10.17 3.19 5.36
CA MET A 203 -9.88 3.72 6.67
C MET A 203 -9.44 5.18 6.57
N VAL A 204 -9.82 6.00 7.53
CA VAL A 204 -9.45 7.42 7.58
C VAL A 204 -8.82 7.72 8.93
N PHE A 205 -7.65 8.36 8.90
CA PHE A 205 -6.91 8.71 10.10
C PHE A 205 -6.53 10.18 10.08
N GLU A 206 -6.59 10.82 11.24
CA GLU A 206 -6.20 12.21 11.46
C GLU A 206 -5.20 12.25 12.62
N LYS A 207 -4.20 13.13 12.54
CA LYS A 207 -3.28 13.34 13.66
C LYS A 207 -4.04 14.02 14.80
N LYS A 208 -3.76 13.59 16.04
CA LYS A 208 -4.15 14.38 17.21
C LYS A 208 -3.38 15.69 17.15
N GLU A 209 -4.10 16.80 17.24
CA GLU A 209 -3.50 18.11 17.52
C GLU A 209 -2.74 18.09 18.85
#